data_AF-A0A165DXF3-F1
#
_entry.id   AF-A0A165DXF3-F1
#
_cell.length_a   1.000
_cell.length_b   1.000
_cell.length_c   1.000
_cell.angle_alpha   90.00
_cell.angle_beta   90.00
_cell.angle_gamma   90.00
#
_symmetry.space_group_name_H-M   'P 1'
#
loop_
_entity.id
_entity.type
_entity.pdbx_description
1 polymer ?
#
loop_
_entity_poly.entity_id
_entity_poly.type
_entity_poly.pdbx_seq_one_letter_code
_entity_poly.pdbx_strand_id
1 'polypeptide(L)'
;MVYKCAYIQYSSVEDFRAARDILRCNPTWNGAPRYDCALLDEPGNLNPARLQLLFHVKFNNGRTAELAAVTRFKPSKWKPRTLWRGCRVFDEQRSLVILQATDIVRGSLMCPAFGAPVSRQAHYLIDCIDGDMFLRANDLAVPFNQKHFEERFP
;
A
#
# COMPACT_ATOMS: atom_id res chain seq x y z
N MET A 1 -6.74 -23.54 4.07
CA MET A 1 -7.56 -22.83 5.09
C MET A 1 -7.61 -21.35 4.73
N VAL A 2 -8.74 -20.66 4.93
CA VAL A 2 -8.88 -19.21 4.66
C VAL A 2 -8.86 -18.44 5.97
N TYR A 3 -8.20 -17.28 6.00
CA TYR A 3 -8.09 -16.39 7.15
C TYR A 3 -8.75 -15.04 6.85
N LYS A 4 -9.17 -14.37 7.92
CA LYS A 4 -9.83 -13.06 7.84
C LYS A 4 -8.91 -11.91 8.21
N CYS A 5 -7.81 -12.19 8.90
CA CYS A 5 -6.88 -11.17 9.34
C CYS A 5 -5.43 -11.69 9.35
N ALA A 6 -4.49 -10.76 9.17
CA ALA A 6 -3.07 -10.97 9.37
C ALA A 6 -2.52 -9.94 10.36
N TYR A 7 -1.57 -10.37 11.19
CA TYR A 7 -0.79 -9.51 12.07
C TYR A 7 0.59 -9.33 11.44
N ILE A 8 0.87 -8.12 10.97
CA ILE A 8 2.12 -7.80 10.28
C ILE A 8 3.03 -7.05 11.23
N GLN A 9 4.22 -7.56 11.46
CA GLN A 9 5.24 -6.91 12.28
C GLN A 9 6.25 -6.23 11.37
N TYR A 10 6.61 -4.99 11.68
CA TYR A 10 7.60 -4.22 10.93
C TYR A 10 8.39 -3.33 11.88
N SER A 11 9.54 -2.84 11.43
CA SER A 11 10.28 -1.79 12.10
C SER A 11 9.87 -0.45 11.52
N SER A 12 9.38 0.47 12.35
CA SER A 12 9.10 1.84 11.95
C SER A 12 10.41 2.51 11.52
N VAL A 13 10.38 3.33 10.47
CA VAL A 13 11.57 4.11 10.08
C VAL A 13 11.61 5.49 10.72
N GLU A 14 10.58 5.87 11.47
CA GLU A 14 10.56 7.10 12.25
C GLU A 14 11.36 6.96 13.53
N ASP A 15 11.07 5.90 14.31
CA ASP A 15 11.62 5.70 15.66
C ASP A 15 12.45 4.41 15.79
N PHE A 16 12.58 3.63 14.71
CA PHE A 16 13.31 2.35 14.66
C PHE A 16 12.77 1.29 15.64
N ARG A 17 11.53 1.44 16.11
CA ARG A 17 10.90 0.47 17.00
C ARG A 17 10.06 -0.54 16.24
N ALA A 18 9.88 -1.71 16.86
CA ALA A 18 8.96 -2.72 16.36
C ALA A 18 7.52 -2.24 16.52
N ALA A 19 6.78 -2.25 15.42
CA ALA A 19 5.37 -1.92 15.32
C ALA A 19 4.58 -3.12 14.76
N ARG A 20 3.25 -3.04 14.84
CA ARG A 20 2.37 -4.09 14.35
C ARG A 20 1.09 -3.52 13.75
N ASP A 21 0.81 -3.93 12.51
CA ASP A 21 -0.45 -3.64 11.84
C ASP A 21 -1.36 -4.87 11.85
N ILE A 22 -2.67 -4.63 11.88
CA ILE A 22 -3.70 -5.68 11.79
C ILE A 22 -4.47 -5.47 10.49
N LEU A 23 -4.18 -6.30 9.48
CA LEU A 23 -4.84 -6.23 8.18
C LEU A 23 -6.03 -7.18 8.15
N ARG A 24 -7.17 -6.71 7.62
CA ARG A 24 -8.41 -7.48 7.48
C ARG A 24 -8.85 -7.64 6.04
N CYS A 25 -9.46 -8.78 5.73
CA CYS A 25 -10.08 -9.10 4.45
C CYS A 25 -11.42 -9.81 4.66
N ASN A 26 -12.31 -9.16 5.41
CA ASN A 26 -13.59 -9.70 5.84
C ASN A 26 -14.69 -9.32 4.84
N PRO A 27 -15.36 -10.28 4.17
CA PRO A 27 -16.49 -9.95 3.30
C PRO A 27 -17.71 -9.42 4.10
N THR A 28 -17.80 -9.78 5.38
CA THR A 28 -18.85 -9.31 6.30
C THR A 28 -18.20 -8.82 7.59
N TRP A 29 -18.17 -7.50 7.77
CA TRP A 29 -17.63 -6.79 8.93
C TRP A 29 -18.59 -5.66 9.32
N ASN A 30 -19.33 -5.83 10.41
CA ASN A 30 -20.35 -4.86 10.86
C ASN A 30 -21.37 -4.49 9.76
N GLY A 31 -21.81 -5.47 8.96
CA GLY A 31 -22.79 -5.28 7.89
C GLY A 31 -22.22 -4.83 6.54
N ALA A 32 -20.90 -4.60 6.43
CA ALA A 32 -20.24 -4.22 5.17
C ALA A 32 -18.92 -4.99 4.97
N PRO A 33 -18.42 -5.13 3.73
CA PRO A 33 -17.09 -5.69 3.50
C PRO A 33 -15.99 -4.75 4.03
N ARG A 34 -14.93 -5.34 4.58
CA ARG A 34 -13.70 -4.64 5.00
C ARG A 34 -12.48 -5.31 4.40
N TYR A 35 -11.82 -4.61 3.49
CA TYR A 35 -10.61 -5.02 2.80
C TYR A 35 -9.55 -3.92 3.00
N ASP A 36 -8.65 -4.16 3.94
CA ASP A 36 -7.59 -3.21 4.30
C ASP A 36 -6.53 -3.17 3.20
N CYS A 37 -5.84 -2.03 3.07
CA CYS A 37 -4.74 -1.86 2.14
C CYS A 37 -3.40 -2.13 2.81
N ALA A 38 -2.42 -2.51 2.01
CA ALA A 38 -1.08 -2.86 2.44
C ALA A 38 -0.03 -2.30 1.48
N LEU A 39 1.22 -2.20 1.92
CA LEU A 39 2.39 -1.99 1.07
C LEU A 39 3.05 -3.34 0.80
N LEU A 40 3.34 -3.58 -0.47
CA LEU A 40 4.05 -4.76 -0.92
C LEU A 40 5.55 -4.47 -1.09
N ASP A 41 6.38 -5.44 -0.72
CA ASP A 41 7.80 -5.46 -1.03
C ASP A 41 7.99 -5.96 -2.46
N GLU A 42 8.09 -5.04 -3.42
CA GLU A 42 8.35 -5.36 -4.81
C GLU A 42 9.67 -4.71 -5.26
N PRO A 43 10.44 -5.36 -6.16
CA PRO A 43 11.75 -4.85 -6.57
C PRO A 43 11.70 -3.40 -7.05
N GLY A 44 12.41 -2.53 -6.32
CA GLY A 44 12.64 -1.14 -6.69
C GLY A 44 11.58 -0.14 -6.23
N ASN A 45 10.40 -0.56 -5.74
CA ASN A 45 9.39 0.36 -5.18
C ASN A 45 8.37 -0.35 -4.29
N LEU A 46 7.91 0.35 -3.26
CA LEU A 46 6.76 -0.06 -2.45
C LEU A 46 5.46 0.22 -3.20
N ASN A 47 4.70 -0.84 -3.47
CA ASN A 47 3.45 -0.71 -4.22
C ASN A 47 2.25 -0.96 -3.32
N PRO A 48 1.26 -0.04 -3.30
CA PRO A 48 0.04 -0.27 -2.54
C PRO A 48 -0.80 -1.37 -3.20
N ALA A 49 -1.44 -2.18 -2.35
CA ALA A 49 -2.40 -3.19 -2.75
C ALA A 49 -3.54 -3.28 -1.73
N ARG A 50 -4.72 -3.74 -2.15
CA ARG A 50 -5.84 -4.03 -1.25
C ARG A 50 -5.94 -5.52 -1.04
N LEU A 51 -5.96 -5.93 0.22
CA LEU A 51 -6.02 -7.33 0.61
C LEU A 51 -7.44 -7.87 0.43
N GLN A 52 -7.60 -8.85 -0.45
CA GLN A 52 -8.90 -9.45 -0.78
C GLN A 52 -9.10 -10.80 -0.09
N LEU A 53 -8.04 -11.58 0.06
CA LEU A 53 -8.09 -12.90 0.70
C LEU A 53 -6.75 -13.28 1.32
N LEU A 54 -6.78 -13.99 2.44
CA LEU A 54 -5.63 -14.67 3.03
C LEU A 54 -5.91 -16.17 3.10
N PHE A 55 -4.98 -17.00 2.67
CA PHE A 55 -5.19 -18.44 2.67
C PHE A 55 -3.88 -19.23 2.75
N HIS A 56 -3.94 -20.37 3.42
CA HIS A 56 -2.86 -21.33 3.53
C HIS A 56 -3.14 -22.51 2.61
N VAL A 57 -2.17 -22.81 1.74
CA VAL A 57 -2.17 -23.92 0.77
C VAL A 57 -1.14 -24.97 1.18
N LYS A 58 -1.51 -26.24 1.04
CA LYS A 58 -0.60 -27.38 1.11
C LYS A 58 -0.40 -27.94 -0.30
N PHE A 59 0.84 -27.99 -0.77
CA PHE A 59 1.22 -28.51 -2.07
C PHE A 59 1.37 -30.03 -2.04
N ASN A 60 1.32 -30.66 -3.22
CA ASN A 60 1.45 -32.12 -3.37
C ASN A 60 2.80 -32.66 -2.88
N ASN A 61 3.84 -31.84 -2.87
CA ASN A 61 5.17 -32.18 -2.34
C ASN A 61 5.26 -32.05 -0.80
N GLY A 62 4.13 -31.85 -0.11
CA GLY A 62 4.06 -31.72 1.34
C GLY A 62 4.41 -30.32 1.87
N ARG A 63 4.92 -29.42 1.03
CA ARG A 63 5.22 -28.03 1.43
C ARG A 63 3.94 -27.25 1.69
N THR A 64 4.05 -26.26 2.55
CA THR A 64 2.97 -25.33 2.88
C THR A 64 3.39 -23.91 2.54
N ALA A 65 2.40 -23.07 2.17
CA ALA A 65 2.62 -21.64 1.98
C ALA A 65 1.40 -20.83 2.43
N GLU A 66 1.69 -19.66 2.97
CA GLU A 66 0.72 -18.63 3.30
C GLU A 66 0.68 -17.61 2.16
N LEU A 67 -0.47 -17.52 1.51
CA LEU A 67 -0.67 -16.70 0.32
C LEU A 67 -1.72 -15.64 0.60
N ALA A 68 -1.58 -14.51 -0.10
CA ALA A 68 -2.57 -13.46 -0.14
C ALA A 68 -3.04 -13.23 -1.57
N ALA A 69 -4.34 -13.02 -1.77
CA ALA A 69 -4.88 -12.47 -3.00
C ALA A 69 -5.13 -10.98 -2.79
N VAL A 70 -4.63 -10.15 -3.71
CA VAL A 70 -4.73 -8.70 -3.63
C VAL A 70 -5.17 -8.07 -4.95
N THR A 71 -5.83 -6.92 -4.88
CA THR A 71 -5.95 -5.99 -6.02
C THR A 71 -4.83 -4.96 -5.94
N ARG A 72 -4.11 -4.72 -7.04
CA ARG A 72 -3.03 -3.72 -7.08
C ARG A 72 -3.56 -2.31 -7.31
N PHE A 73 -2.79 -1.33 -6.87
CA PHE A 73 -2.98 0.07 -7.25
C PHE A 73 -1.90 0.46 -8.28
N LYS A 74 -2.29 1.13 -9.36
CA LYS A 74 -1.35 1.66 -10.36
C LYS A 74 -1.41 3.18 -10.41
N PRO A 75 -0.30 3.90 -10.63
CA PRO A 75 -0.32 5.35 -10.77
C PRO A 75 -1.40 5.80 -11.76
N SER A 76 -2.28 6.69 -11.31
CA SER A 76 -3.41 7.15 -12.09
C SER A 76 -2.95 8.09 -13.21
N LYS A 77 -3.58 7.99 -14.38
CA LYS A 77 -3.44 9.00 -15.45
C LYS A 77 -4.33 10.22 -15.20
N TRP A 78 -5.30 10.11 -14.30
CA TRP A 78 -6.15 11.24 -13.91
C TRP A 78 -5.38 12.18 -13.00
N LYS A 79 -5.57 13.49 -13.19
CA LYS A 79 -4.95 14.50 -12.33
C LYS A 79 -6.03 15.21 -11.51
N PRO A 80 -5.87 15.31 -10.19
CA PRO A 80 -6.77 16.11 -9.37
C PRO A 80 -6.61 17.59 -9.70
N ARG A 81 -7.65 18.38 -9.42
CA ARG A 81 -7.61 19.84 -9.63
C ARG A 81 -6.58 20.52 -8.73
N THR A 82 -6.41 20.01 -7.52
CA THR A 82 -5.43 20.50 -6.56
C THR A 82 -4.31 19.48 -6.44
N LEU A 83 -3.10 19.85 -6.88
CA LEU A 83 -1.92 19.02 -6.81
C LEU A 83 -1.04 19.48 -5.65
N TRP A 84 -0.75 18.60 -4.71
CA TRP A 84 0.20 18.85 -3.62
C TRP A 84 1.45 18.00 -3.84
N ARG A 85 2.61 18.48 -3.41
CA ARG A 85 3.85 17.68 -3.44
C ARG A 85 3.66 16.43 -2.57
N GLY A 86 4.02 15.26 -3.10
CA GLY A 86 3.83 13.96 -2.43
C GLY A 86 2.42 13.36 -2.58
N CYS A 87 1.47 14.10 -3.15
CA CYS A 87 0.11 13.62 -3.35
C CYS A 87 0.04 12.67 -4.56
N ARG A 88 0.29 11.38 -4.31
CA ARG A 88 0.24 10.32 -5.33
C ARG A 88 -1.15 9.74 -5.44
N VAL A 89 -1.67 9.69 -6.68
CA VAL A 89 -2.99 9.13 -6.99
C VAL A 89 -2.81 7.81 -7.73
N PHE A 90 -3.60 6.81 -7.35
CA PHE A 90 -3.58 5.49 -7.94
C PHE A 90 -4.98 5.03 -8.34
N ASP A 91 -5.08 4.31 -9.45
CA ASP A 91 -6.29 3.60 -9.87
C ASP A 91 -6.24 2.17 -9.35
N GLU A 92 -7.28 1.74 -8.63
CA GLU A 92 -7.41 0.35 -8.19
C GLU A 92 -7.66 -0.57 -9.39
N GLN A 93 -6.85 -1.62 -9.51
CA GLN A 93 -7.01 -2.63 -10.56
C GLN A 93 -8.07 -3.65 -10.14
N ARG A 94 -8.83 -4.16 -11.11
CA ARG A 94 -9.87 -5.18 -10.85
C ARG A 94 -9.33 -6.60 -10.80
N SER A 95 -8.14 -6.83 -11.35
CA SER A 95 -7.52 -8.16 -11.40
C SER A 95 -6.93 -8.53 -10.04
N LEU A 96 -7.21 -9.76 -9.60
CA LEU A 96 -6.56 -10.36 -8.45
C LEU A 96 -5.17 -10.86 -8.83
N VAL A 97 -4.24 -10.68 -7.90
CA VAL A 97 -2.88 -11.23 -7.97
C VAL A 97 -2.63 -12.00 -6.69
N ILE A 98 -2.00 -13.17 -6.81
CA ILE A 98 -1.60 -14.00 -5.68
C ILE A 98 -0.11 -13.77 -5.41
N LEU A 99 0.22 -13.53 -4.15
CA LEU A 99 1.58 -13.29 -3.65
C LEU A 99 1.81 -14.02 -2.32
N GLN A 100 3.05 -14.12 -1.87
CA GLN A 100 3.33 -14.67 -0.54
C GLN A 100 2.88 -13.67 0.52
N ALA A 101 2.30 -14.15 1.62
CA ALA A 101 1.91 -13.26 2.70
C ALA A 101 3.10 -12.47 3.28
N THR A 102 4.31 -13.02 3.15
CA THR A 102 5.58 -12.38 3.53
C THR A 102 5.95 -11.18 2.66
N ASP A 103 5.38 -11.04 1.47
CA ASP A 103 5.61 -9.88 0.60
C ASP A 103 4.84 -8.64 1.09
N ILE A 104 4.00 -8.78 2.12
CA ILE A 104 3.29 -7.67 2.76
C ILE A 104 4.18 -7.07 3.85
N VAL A 105 4.64 -5.84 3.63
CA VAL A 105 5.53 -5.13 4.57
C VAL A 105 4.74 -4.59 5.75
N ARG A 106 3.61 -3.94 5.47
CA ARG A 106 2.77 -3.24 6.47
C ARG A 106 1.44 -2.80 5.87
N GLY A 107 0.56 -2.26 6.71
CA GLY A 107 -0.66 -1.60 6.28
C GLY A 107 -0.43 -0.28 5.56
N SER A 108 -1.39 0.08 4.72
CA SER A 108 -1.45 1.40 4.07
C SER A 108 -2.88 1.93 4.08
N LEU A 109 -3.01 3.26 3.96
CA LEU A 109 -4.30 3.91 3.82
C LEU A 109 -4.46 4.47 2.40
N MET A 110 -5.43 3.92 1.67
CA MET A 110 -5.84 4.40 0.35
C MET A 110 -7.20 5.09 0.48
N CYS A 111 -7.22 6.42 0.36
CA CYS A 111 -8.44 7.22 0.49
C CYS A 111 -9.02 7.53 -0.89
N PRO A 112 -10.33 7.29 -1.16
CA PRO A 112 -10.94 7.64 -2.44
C PRO A 112 -10.68 9.10 -2.84
N ALA A 113 -10.26 9.32 -4.08
CA ALA A 113 -9.92 10.65 -4.57
C ALA A 113 -11.18 11.43 -4.97
N PHE A 114 -11.46 12.52 -4.25
CA PHE A 114 -12.58 13.39 -4.55
C PHE A 114 -12.48 14.01 -5.95
N GLY A 115 -13.59 14.00 -6.69
CA GLY A 115 -13.68 14.54 -8.05
C GLY A 115 -13.13 13.63 -9.16
N ALA A 116 -12.62 12.44 -8.82
CA ALA A 116 -12.26 11.45 -9.82
C ALA A 116 -13.52 10.82 -10.46
N PRO A 117 -13.47 10.46 -11.76
CA PRO A 117 -14.56 9.70 -12.38
C PRO A 117 -14.78 8.38 -11.66
N VAL A 118 -16.05 8.04 -11.39
CA VAL A 118 -16.46 6.79 -10.70
C VAL A 118 -15.86 5.55 -11.38
N SER A 119 -15.70 5.60 -12.71
CA SER A 119 -15.14 4.51 -13.50
C SER A 119 -13.68 4.17 -13.19
N ARG A 120 -12.90 5.09 -12.60
CA ARG A 120 -11.46 4.88 -12.35
C ARG A 120 -11.13 4.31 -10.97
N GLN A 121 -12.04 4.42 -10.00
CA GLN A 121 -11.75 4.07 -8.60
C GLN A 121 -10.38 4.63 -8.17
N ALA A 122 -10.19 5.94 -8.35
CA ALA A 122 -8.94 6.60 -8.02
C ALA A 122 -8.84 6.85 -6.52
N HIS A 123 -7.65 6.68 -5.95
CA HIS A 123 -7.36 6.81 -4.53
C HIS A 123 -6.06 7.56 -4.29
N TYR A 124 -6.02 8.38 -3.25
CA TYR A 124 -4.80 8.93 -2.68
C TYR A 124 -4.15 7.91 -1.76
N LEU A 125 -2.84 7.75 -1.92
CA LEU A 125 -2.02 7.10 -0.88
C LEU A 125 -1.78 8.11 0.23
N ILE A 126 -2.26 7.82 1.43
CA ILE A 126 -2.03 8.67 2.60
C ILE A 126 -0.78 8.16 3.32
N ASP A 127 0.30 8.93 3.23
CA ASP A 127 1.64 8.61 3.73
C ASP A 127 1.95 9.23 5.11
N CYS A 128 0.98 9.92 5.72
CA CYS A 128 1.18 10.72 6.94
C CYS A 128 0.42 10.23 8.18
N ILE A 129 -0.41 9.18 8.06
CA ILE A 129 -1.38 8.85 9.12
C ILE A 129 -0.73 8.24 10.37
N ASP A 130 0.51 7.73 10.29
CA ASP A 130 1.16 7.07 11.42
C ASP A 130 2.56 7.63 11.77
N GLY A 131 2.89 8.87 11.39
CA GLY A 131 4.22 9.47 11.62
C GLY A 131 5.37 8.84 10.82
N ASP A 132 5.14 7.62 10.35
CA ASP A 132 6.10 6.81 9.66
C ASP A 132 6.32 7.29 8.22
N MET A 133 7.38 8.08 8.07
CA MET A 133 7.86 8.62 6.80
C MET A 133 8.34 7.54 5.82
N PHE A 134 8.08 6.25 6.02
CA PHE A 134 8.53 5.13 5.18
C PHE A 134 8.44 5.40 3.68
N LEU A 135 7.34 6.01 3.25
CA LEU A 135 7.09 6.36 1.85
C LEU A 135 7.79 7.65 1.39
N ARG A 136 8.08 8.59 2.31
CA ARG A 136 8.80 9.84 2.04
C ARG A 136 10.31 9.69 2.13
N ALA A 137 10.82 8.83 3.01
CA ALA A 137 12.24 8.53 3.14
C ALA A 137 12.77 7.84 1.87
N ASN A 138 11.96 6.98 1.25
CA ASN A 138 12.29 6.39 -0.04
C ASN A 138 12.29 7.44 -1.18
N ASP A 139 11.37 8.41 -1.15
CA ASP A 139 11.36 9.55 -2.08
C ASP A 139 12.51 10.56 -1.81
N LEU A 140 13.06 10.63 -0.58
CA LEU A 140 14.27 11.41 -0.25
C LEU A 140 15.56 10.72 -0.72
N ALA A 141 15.52 9.41 -1.01
CA ALA A 141 16.61 8.69 -1.66
C ALA A 141 16.63 8.86 -3.18
N VAL A 142 15.57 9.45 -3.78
CA VAL A 142 15.62 9.99 -5.13
C VAL A 142 16.52 11.23 -5.07
N PRO A 143 17.59 11.33 -5.89
CA PRO A 143 18.55 12.42 -5.77
C PRO A 143 17.82 13.77 -5.81
N PHE A 144 18.07 14.59 -4.79
CA PHE A 144 17.67 15.99 -4.75
C PHE A 144 17.84 16.59 -6.14
N ASN A 145 16.72 16.93 -6.78
CA ASN A 145 16.75 17.48 -8.12
C ASN A 145 17.42 18.87 -8.03
N GLN A 146 18.73 18.90 -8.32
CA GLN A 146 19.65 20.03 -8.13
C GLN A 146 19.20 21.31 -8.86
N LYS A 147 18.25 21.19 -9.80
CA LYS A 147 17.74 22.26 -10.65
C LYS A 147 16.92 23.35 -9.94
N HIS A 148 16.62 23.21 -8.64
CA HIS A 148 15.87 24.22 -7.88
C HIS A 148 16.68 24.93 -6.78
N PHE A 149 17.99 24.67 -6.68
CA PHE A 149 18.89 25.36 -5.74
C PHE A 149 19.96 26.17 -6.49
N GLU A 150 19.55 26.91 -7.52
CA GLU A 150 20.29 28.09 -7.98
C GLU A 150 19.63 29.34 -7.39
N GLU A 151 19.60 29.44 -6.05
CA GLU A 151 19.39 30.73 -5.40
C GLU A 151 20.62 31.04 -4.55
N ARG A 152 21.43 31.92 -5.18
CA ARG A 152 22.37 32.87 -4.60
C ARG A 152 22.29 32.98 -3.08
N PHE A 153 23.38 32.60 -2.43
CA PHE A 153 23.79 33.27 -1.21
C PHE A 153 24.96 34.21 -1.56
N PRO A 154 24.91 35.48 -1.12
CA PRO A 154 26.00 36.43 -1.32
C PRO A 154 27.28 36.04 -0.57
#